data_AF-A0A8T2N2V1-F1
#
_entry.id   AF-A0A8T2N2V1-F1
#
_cell.length_a   1.000
_cell.length_b   1.000
_cell.length_c   1.000
_cell.angle_alpha   90.00
_cell.angle_beta   90.00
_cell.angle_gamma   90.00
#
_symmetry.space_group_name_H-M   'P 1'
#
loop_
_entity.id
_entity.type
_entity.pdbx_description
1 polymer ?
#
loop_
_entity_poly.entity_id
_entity_poly.type
_entity_poly.pdbx_seq_one_letter_code
_entity_poly.pdbx_strand_id
1 'polypeptide(L)'
;MNGKVIPHTPLAVDFWQVRKCPYVRLFFLSHMHSDHTVGLTSTWSNRPIYCSPVTAKLLKLKLQVCAPQQCFTVYKHSAGQRPDTCGQDECMTAYIGTIYSAP
;
A
#
# COMPACT_ATOMS: atom_id res chain seq x y z
N MET A 1 -11.31 -5.17 -9.30
CA MET A 1 -10.83 -4.75 -7.98
C MET A 1 -10.08 -5.92 -7.39
N ASN A 2 -8.78 -5.77 -7.15
CA ASN A 2 -7.90 -6.84 -6.67
C ASN A 2 -7.32 -6.52 -5.29
N GLY A 3 -8.21 -6.24 -4.33
CA GLY A 3 -7.83 -5.83 -2.97
C GLY A 3 -8.52 -6.65 -1.90
N LYS A 4 -7.87 -6.77 -0.74
CA LYS A 4 -8.31 -7.62 0.36
C LYS A 4 -8.12 -6.97 1.73
N VAL A 5 -9.11 -7.14 2.59
CA VAL A 5 -9.00 -6.87 4.03
C VAL A 5 -8.46 -8.13 4.70
N ILE A 6 -7.46 -7.98 5.56
CA ILE A 6 -6.86 -9.10 6.27
C ILE A 6 -7.75 -9.46 7.47
N PRO A 7 -8.26 -10.70 7.55
CA PRO A 7 -9.07 -11.13 8.69
C PRO A 7 -8.33 -10.94 10.01
N HIS A 8 -9.06 -10.61 11.07
CA HIS A 8 -8.54 -10.48 12.44
C HIS A 8 -7.42 -9.46 12.65
N THR A 9 -7.16 -8.57 11.69
CA THR A 9 -6.19 -7.49 11.83
C THR A 9 -6.78 -6.16 11.36
N PRO A 10 -6.21 -5.01 11.75
CA PRO A 10 -6.64 -3.70 11.25
C PRO A 10 -6.03 -3.35 9.88
N LEU A 11 -5.69 -4.34 9.05
CA LEU A 11 -4.94 -4.17 7.80
C LEU A 11 -5.82 -4.36 6.57
N ALA A 12 -5.60 -3.53 5.55
CA ALA A 12 -6.14 -3.74 4.21
C ALA A 12 -5.06 -3.48 3.16
N VAL A 13 -5.11 -4.22 2.07
CA VAL A 13 -4.21 -4.04 0.92
C VAL A 13 -5.06 -3.85 -0.33
N ASP A 14 -4.73 -2.84 -1.12
CA ASP A 14 -5.38 -2.51 -2.40
C ASP A 14 -6.90 -2.32 -2.30
N PHE A 15 -7.39 -2.01 -1.09
CA PHE A 15 -8.80 -1.92 -0.75
C PHE A 15 -9.13 -0.56 -0.15
N TRP A 16 -9.91 0.24 -0.88
CA TRP A 16 -10.13 1.66 -0.58
C TRP A 16 -11.56 2.00 -0.13
N GLN A 17 -12.38 0.99 0.16
CA GLN A 17 -13.78 1.18 0.56
C GLN A 17 -13.93 1.24 2.08
N VAL A 18 -13.49 2.33 2.71
CA VAL A 18 -13.46 2.52 4.18
C VAL A 18 -14.78 2.18 4.87
N ARG A 19 -15.93 2.51 4.24
CA ARG A 19 -17.26 2.20 4.81
C ARG A 19 -17.54 0.70 4.95
N LYS A 20 -16.91 -0.15 4.13
CA LYS A 20 -17.04 -1.62 4.20
C LYS A 20 -16.10 -2.25 5.23
N CYS A 21 -15.11 -1.50 5.73
CA CYS A 21 -14.12 -1.98 6.67
C CYS A 21 -13.78 -0.93 7.75
N PRO A 22 -14.77 -0.51 8.57
CA PRO A 22 -14.59 0.61 9.51
C PRO A 22 -13.48 0.35 10.57
N TYR A 23 -13.23 -0.91 10.90
CA TYR A 23 -12.21 -1.35 11.86
C TYR A 23 -10.77 -1.27 11.31
N VAL A 24 -10.58 -1.25 9.98
CA VAL A 24 -9.26 -1.19 9.37
C VAL A 24 -8.64 0.18 9.65
N ARG A 25 -7.36 0.20 10.01
CA ARG A 25 -6.59 1.41 10.33
C ARG A 25 -5.40 1.62 9.40
N LEU A 26 -4.85 0.55 8.86
CA LEU A 26 -3.63 0.57 8.04
C LEU A 26 -3.96 0.11 6.63
N PHE A 27 -3.62 0.94 5.63
CA PHE A 27 -3.94 0.71 4.23
C PHE A 27 -2.65 0.62 3.43
N PHE A 28 -2.46 -0.49 2.74
CA PHE A 28 -1.28 -0.73 1.92
C PHE A 28 -1.65 -0.69 0.44
N LEU A 29 -0.80 -0.06 -0.38
CA LEU A 29 -0.85 -0.21 -1.83
C LEU A 29 0.34 -1.08 -2.23
N SER A 30 0.05 -2.24 -2.82
CA SER A 30 1.08 -3.20 -3.23
C SER A 30 1.95 -2.64 -4.36
N HIS A 31 1.32 -2.10 -5.39
CA HIS A 31 1.96 -1.46 -6.54
C HIS A 31 0.96 -0.60 -7.33
N MET A 32 1.45 0.26 -8.24
CA MET A 32 0.60 1.15 -9.03
C MET A 32 0.07 0.49 -10.31
N HIS A 33 -1.04 -0.25 -10.19
CA HIS A 33 -1.86 -0.68 -11.32
C HIS A 33 -3.35 -0.37 -11.09
N SER A 34 -4.14 -0.26 -12.17
CA SER A 34 -5.49 0.30 -12.11
C SER A 34 -6.48 -0.59 -11.35
N ASP A 35 -6.31 -1.91 -11.42
CA ASP A 35 -7.15 -2.88 -10.71
C ASP A 35 -6.91 -2.90 -9.18
N HIS A 36 -5.74 -2.43 -8.74
CA HIS A 36 -5.35 -2.26 -7.34
C HIS A 36 -5.70 -0.89 -6.76
N THR A 37 -6.05 0.09 -7.59
CA THR A 37 -6.39 1.47 -7.16
C THR A 37 -7.88 1.80 -7.33
N VAL A 38 -8.73 0.79 -7.57
CA VAL A 38 -10.18 0.97 -7.73
C VAL A 38 -10.81 1.56 -6.46
N GLY A 39 -11.25 2.81 -6.55
CA GLY A 39 -11.85 3.55 -5.44
C GLY A 39 -10.87 4.40 -4.63
N LEU A 40 -9.58 4.40 -4.99
CA LEU A 40 -8.59 5.36 -4.49
C LEU A 40 -8.63 6.62 -5.36
N THR A 41 -8.82 7.78 -4.75
CA THR A 41 -8.98 9.07 -5.45
C THR A 41 -8.18 10.16 -4.76
N SER A 42 -8.03 11.32 -5.41
CA SER A 42 -7.35 12.50 -4.87
C SER A 42 -7.94 13.02 -3.56
N THR A 43 -9.22 12.71 -3.30
CA THR A 43 -9.92 13.06 -2.05
C THR A 43 -9.59 12.14 -0.88
N TRP A 44 -8.71 11.14 -1.07
CA TRP A 44 -8.26 10.28 0.02
C TRP A 44 -7.46 11.10 1.03
N SER A 45 -8.08 11.42 2.17
CA SER A 45 -7.47 12.30 3.17
C SER A 45 -7.37 11.75 4.58
N ASN A 46 -8.19 10.75 4.90
CA ASN A 46 -8.48 10.43 6.30
C ASN A 46 -7.54 9.38 6.90
N ARG A 47 -6.72 8.71 6.08
CA ARG A 47 -5.90 7.57 6.51
C ARG A 47 -4.58 7.49 5.73
N PRO A 48 -3.48 7.07 6.38
CA PRO A 48 -2.21 6.84 5.71
C PRO A 48 -2.27 5.66 4.74
N ILE A 49 -1.52 5.77 3.65
CA ILE A 49 -1.23 4.75 2.65
C ILE A 49 0.22 4.33 2.82
N TYR A 50 0.46 3.04 3.00
CA TYR A 50 1.78 2.44 3.12
C TYR A 50 2.16 1.78 1.81
N CYS A 51 3.30 2.16 1.21
CA CYS A 51 3.73 1.63 -0.08
C CYS A 51 5.24 1.81 -0.29
N SER A 52 5.76 1.38 -1.43
CA SER A 52 7.15 1.65 -1.82
C SER A 52 7.36 3.14 -2.19
N PRO A 53 8.61 3.65 -2.17
CA PRO A 53 8.92 4.99 -2.68
C PRO A 53 8.50 5.22 -4.14
N VAL A 54 8.67 4.21 -5.00
CA VAL A 54 8.27 4.26 -6.42
C VAL A 54 6.76 4.43 -6.52
N THR A 55 5.99 3.59 -5.82
CA THR A 55 4.53 3.64 -5.80
C THR A 55 4.02 4.96 -5.23
N ALA A 56 4.62 5.49 -4.16
CA ALA A 56 4.27 6.80 -3.60
C ALA A 56 4.46 7.94 -4.63
N LYS A 57 5.57 7.92 -5.39
CA LYS A 57 5.82 8.90 -6.46
C LYS A 57 4.76 8.80 -7.55
N LEU A 58 4.39 7.59 -7.97
CA LEU A 58 3.38 7.38 -9.00
C LEU A 58 1.97 7.77 -8.53
N LEU A 59 1.61 7.48 -7.28
CA LEU A 59 0.35 7.92 -6.67
C LEU A 59 0.19 9.44 -6.75
N LYS A 60 1.24 10.18 -6.37
CA LYS A 60 1.26 11.64 -6.45
C LYS A 60 1.10 12.14 -7.89
N LEU A 61 1.79 11.52 -8.85
CA LEU A 61 1.78 11.94 -10.26
C LEU A 61 0.47 11.57 -10.98
N LYS A 62 -0.13 10.42 -10.67
CA LYS A 62 -1.25 9.85 -11.44
C LYS A 62 -2.61 10.06 -10.80
N LEU A 63 -2.71 9.93 -9.48
CA LEU A 63 -3.98 10.04 -8.75
C LEU A 63 -4.09 11.32 -7.92
N GLN A 64 -3.01 12.12 -7.87
CA GLN A 64 -2.97 13.39 -7.14
C GLN A 64 -3.45 13.23 -5.68
N VAL A 65 -3.09 12.13 -5.03
CA VAL A 65 -3.36 11.95 -3.60
C VAL A 65 -2.51 12.99 -2.85
N CYS A 66 -3.18 14.02 -2.31
CA CYS A 66 -2.58 15.36 -2.15
C CYS A 66 -1.66 15.57 -0.95
N ALA A 67 -1.59 14.69 0.07
CA ALA A 67 -0.70 14.98 1.20
C ALA A 67 0.61 14.18 1.15
N PRO A 68 1.80 14.84 1.21
CA PRO A 68 3.06 14.17 1.46
C PRO A 68 3.08 13.42 2.82
N GLN A 69 2.16 13.75 3.72
CA GLN A 69 1.98 13.09 5.02
C GLN A 69 1.08 11.85 4.95
N GLN A 70 0.49 11.54 3.78
CA GLN A 70 -0.40 10.39 3.60
C GLN A 70 0.28 9.18 3.00
N CYS A 71 1.46 9.31 2.38
CA CYS A 71 2.20 8.16 1.86
C CYS A 71 3.41 7.87 2.75
N PHE A 72 3.32 6.81 3.56
CA PHE A 72 4.43 6.32 4.35
C PHE A 72 5.18 5.27 3.54
N THR A 73 6.44 5.55 3.22
CA THR A 73 7.28 4.60 2.49
C THR A 73 7.76 3.50 3.43
N VAL A 74 7.41 2.26 3.13
CA VAL A 74 7.87 1.10 3.89
C VAL A 74 9.06 0.50 3.16
N TYR A 75 10.20 0.43 3.86
CA TYR A 75 11.39 -0.26 3.36
C TYR A 75 11.39 -1.69 3.90
N LYS A 76 11.79 -2.65 3.06
CA LYS A 76 12.20 -3.96 3.56
C LYS A 76 13.49 -3.80 4.35
N HIS A 77 13.49 -4.23 5.62
CA HIS A 77 14.73 -4.41 6.38
C HIS A 77 15.38 -5.74 5.99
N SER A 78 15.98 -5.80 4.81
CA SER A 78 16.87 -6.91 4.42
C SER A 78 18.29 -6.51 4.79
N ALA A 79 18.82 -7.09 5.87
CA ALA A 79 20.24 -6.94 6.22
C ALA A 79 21.10 -7.37 5.02
N GLY A 80 21.81 -6.41 4.40
CA GLY A 80 22.87 -6.67 3.43
C GLY A 80 22.51 -6.65 1.94
N GLN A 81 21.28 -6.33 1.52
CA GLN A 81 20.93 -6.22 0.10
C GLN A 81 20.97 -4.76 -0.37
N ARG A 82 21.75 -4.47 -1.41
CA ARG A 82 21.81 -3.13 -2.01
C ARG A 82 20.41 -2.76 -2.57
N PRO A 83 19.93 -1.52 -2.36
CA PRO A 83 18.58 -1.08 -2.70
C PRO A 83 18.25 -1.04 -4.21
N ASP A 84 19.22 -1.37 -5.08
CA ASP A 84 19.17 -1.26 -6.53
C ASP A 84 18.84 -2.59 -7.26
N THR A 85 18.81 -3.74 -6.58
CA THR A 85 18.71 -5.06 -7.24
C THR A 85 17.38 -5.80 -7.10
N CYS A 86 16.54 -5.46 -6.10
CA CYS A 86 15.16 -5.94 -6.01
C CYS A 86 14.25 -4.80 -6.45
N GLY A 87 13.35 -5.03 -7.42
CA GLY A 87 12.34 -4.03 -7.75
C GLY A 87 11.58 -3.66 -6.46
N GLN A 88 11.60 -2.38 -6.07
CA GLN A 88 11.07 -1.95 -4.76
C GLN A 88 9.60 -2.38 -4.55
N ASP A 89 8.85 -2.52 -5.64
CA ASP A 89 7.45 -2.99 -5.65
C ASP A 89 7.33 -4.51 -5.46
N GLU A 90 8.22 -5.33 -6.04
CA GLU A 90 8.29 -6.77 -5.76
C GLU A 90 8.61 -7.03 -4.29
N CYS A 91 9.53 -6.22 -3.77
CA CYS A 91 9.95 -6.26 -2.39
C CYS A 91 8.77 -5.92 -1.45
N MET A 92 7.95 -4.90 -1.73
CA MET A 92 6.78 -4.57 -0.90
C MET A 92 5.67 -5.63 -1.00
N THR A 93 5.40 -6.12 -2.21
CA THR A 93 4.43 -7.19 -2.45
C THR A 93 4.78 -8.45 -1.65
N ALA A 94 6.06 -8.82 -1.61
CA ALA A 94 6.52 -9.95 -0.81
C ALA A 94 6.45 -9.71 0.72
N TYR A 95 6.68 -8.49 1.22
CA TYR A 95 6.49 -8.17 2.65
C TYR A 95 5.02 -8.32 3.07
N ILE A 96 4.14 -7.75 2.25
CA ILE A 96 2.70 -7.91 2.39
C ILE A 96 2.33 -9.40 2.30
N GLY A 97 2.91 -10.14 1.36
CA GLY A 97 2.77 -11.61 1.23
C GLY A 97 3.19 -12.37 2.48
N THR A 98 4.25 -11.94 3.18
CA THR A 98 4.64 -12.50 4.49
C THR A 98 3.60 -12.24 5.56
N ILE A 99 2.99 -11.04 5.59
CA ILE A 99 1.87 -10.72 6.49
C ILE A 99 0.64 -11.58 6.17
N TYR A 100 0.34 -11.80 4.88
CA TYR A 100 -0.76 -12.65 4.42
C TYR A 100 -0.58 -14.14 4.75
N SER A 101 0.66 -14.61 4.78
CA SER A 101 1.00 -16.03 4.91
C SER A 101 1.39 -16.44 6.33
N ALA A 102 1.42 -15.48 7.27
CA ALA A 102 1.58 -15.79 8.69
C ALA A 102 0.27 -16.44 9.20
N PRO A 103 0.36 -17.60 9.88
CA PRO A 103 -0.81 -18.34 10.38
C PRO A 103 -1.60 -17.58 11.46
#